data_AF-A0A957WVV7-F1
#
_entry.id   AF-A0A957WVV7-F1
#
_cell.length_a   1.000
_cell.length_b   1.000
_cell.length_c   1.000
_cell.angle_alpha   90.00
_cell.angle_beta   90.00
_cell.angle_gamma   90.00
#
_symmetry.space_group_name_H-M   'P 1'
#
loop_
_entity.id
_entity.type
_entity.pdbx_description
1 polymer ?
#
loop_
_entity_poly.entity_id
_entity_poly.type
_entity_poly.pdbx_seq_one_letter_code
_entity_poly.pdbx_strand_id
1 'polypeptide(L)'
;MGCRFPGADTPEAFWQLLQQGVDAVGEVPALRWDVDAYYDPQRPMPGKSYTRLAAFVDDVDQFDPIFFGISPREAVGMDPQQRLLLEVTWEALERAGLAPDQLVDSPTGVFVGIGSSDYGALAGVQDYTT
;
A
#
# COMPACT_ATOMS: atom_id res chain seq x y z
N MET A 1 10.63 -9.75 9.73
CA MET A 1 9.32 -9.28 9.22
C MET A 1 9.53 -7.92 8.62
N GLY A 2 9.03 -7.65 7.41
CA GLY A 2 8.81 -6.30 6.90
C GLY A 2 7.31 -6.03 6.86
N CYS A 3 6.88 -4.79 7.10
CA CYS A 3 5.47 -4.44 7.08
C CYS A 3 5.26 -2.94 6.87
N ARG A 4 4.06 -2.59 6.40
CA ARG A 4 3.54 -1.22 6.40
C ARG A 4 2.13 -1.25 6.98
N PHE A 5 1.87 -0.37 7.93
CA PHE A 5 0.59 -0.16 8.56
C PHE A 5 0.31 1.34 8.66
N PRO A 6 -0.96 1.75 8.80
CA PRO A 6 -1.28 3.14 9.11
C PRO A 6 -0.53 3.63 10.35
N GLY A 7 0.25 4.70 10.19
CA GLY A 7 1.10 5.28 11.24
C GLY A 7 2.35 4.47 11.62
N ALA A 8 2.67 3.38 10.91
CA ALA A 8 3.85 2.58 11.17
C ALA A 8 4.42 1.92 9.91
N ASP A 9 5.62 2.33 9.53
CA ASP A 9 6.36 1.80 8.38
C ASP A 9 7.28 0.62 8.75
N THR A 10 7.36 0.24 10.01
CA THR A 10 8.25 -0.83 10.52
C THR A 10 7.56 -1.68 11.59
N PRO A 11 8.00 -2.94 11.81
CA PRO A 11 7.49 -3.77 12.90
C PRO A 11 7.68 -3.14 14.27
N GLU A 12 8.79 -2.42 14.48
CA GLU A 12 9.09 -1.73 15.73
C GLU A 12 8.13 -0.56 15.97
N ALA A 13 7.88 0.28 14.96
CA ALA A 13 6.90 1.36 15.04
C ALA A 13 5.49 0.81 15.26
N PHE A 14 5.12 -0.28 14.57
CA PHE A 14 3.83 -0.93 14.73
C PHE A 14 3.65 -1.45 16.17
N TRP A 15 4.68 -2.07 16.73
CA TRP A 15 4.66 -2.53 18.11
C TRP A 15 4.50 -1.36 19.11
N GLN A 16 5.11 -0.21 18.85
CA GLN A 16 4.92 0.98 19.68
C GLN A 16 3.47 1.49 19.63
N LEU A 17 2.84 1.56 18.45
CA LEU A 17 1.42 1.93 18.33
C LEU A 17 0.53 1.01 19.15
N LEU A 18 0.77 -0.31 19.07
CA LEU A 18 0.00 -1.30 19.83
C LEU A 18 0.17 -1.14 21.34
N GLN A 19 1.41 -0.97 21.81
CA GLN A 19 1.69 -0.78 23.24
C GLN A 19 1.07 0.50 23.78
N GLN A 20 1.01 1.55 22.96
CA GLN A 20 0.45 2.85 23.33
C GLN A 20 -1.08 2.92 23.14
N GLY A 21 -1.69 1.91 22.52
CA GLY A 21 -3.13 1.90 22.22
C GLY A 21 -3.54 3.00 21.24
N VAL A 22 -2.66 3.34 20.29
CA VAL A 22 -2.91 4.42 19.33
C VAL A 22 -3.94 3.98 18.28
N ASP A 23 -4.97 4.80 18.09
CA ASP A 23 -5.90 4.68 16.97
C ASP A 23 -5.36 5.49 15.77
N ALA A 24 -5.02 4.79 14.69
CA ALA A 24 -4.49 5.38 13.46
C ALA A 24 -5.58 5.77 12.44
N VAL A 25 -6.86 5.64 12.81
CA VAL A 25 -7.98 6.08 11.97
C VAL A 25 -8.03 7.61 11.97
N GLY A 26 -8.07 8.19 10.78
CA GLY A 26 -8.18 9.64 10.56
C GLY A 26 -9.17 9.98 9.45
N GLU A 27 -9.27 11.26 9.11
CA GLU A 27 -10.02 11.66 7.92
C GLU A 27 -9.31 11.19 6.64
N VAL A 28 -10.10 10.90 5.61
CA VAL A 28 -9.57 10.63 4.26
C VAL A 28 -8.72 11.82 3.80
N PRO A 29 -7.42 11.61 3.50
CA PRO A 29 -6.59 12.68 2.97
C PRO A 29 -7.10 13.17 1.62
N ALA A 30 -7.12 14.49 1.40
CA ALA A 30 -7.57 15.10 0.15
C ALA A 30 -6.76 14.63 -1.08
N LEU A 31 -5.53 14.17 -0.88
CA LEU A 31 -4.70 13.57 -1.93
C LEU A 31 -5.24 12.23 -2.44
N ARG A 32 -6.07 11.53 -1.65
CA ARG A 32 -6.66 10.25 -2.06
C ARG A 32 -7.88 10.47 -2.97
N TRP A 33 -8.86 11.22 -2.47
CA TRP A 33 -10.02 11.69 -3.22
C TRP A 33 -10.73 12.81 -2.43
N ASP A 34 -11.60 13.56 -3.11
CA ASP A 34 -12.49 14.52 -2.45
C ASP A 34 -13.59 13.78 -1.66
N VAL A 35 -13.42 13.66 -0.36
CA VAL A 35 -14.38 12.98 0.53
C VAL A 35 -15.71 13.74 0.64
N ASP A 36 -15.73 15.06 0.46
CA ASP A 36 -16.96 15.87 0.55
C ASP A 36 -17.89 15.57 -0.61
N ALA A 37 -17.35 15.29 -1.80
CA ALA A 37 -18.14 14.89 -2.96
C ALA A 37 -18.93 13.58 -2.75
N TYR A 38 -18.48 12.71 -1.85
CA TYR A 38 -19.07 11.38 -1.61
C TYR A 38 -19.69 11.20 -0.23
N TYR A 39 -19.59 12.18 0.67
CA TYR A 39 -20.12 12.05 2.03
C TYR A 39 -21.62 12.39 2.14
N ASP A 40 -22.38 11.57 2.84
CA ASP A 40 -23.74 11.87 3.31
C ASP A 40 -24.02 11.16 4.65
N PRO A 41 -24.34 11.88 5.74
CA PRO A 41 -24.59 11.26 7.04
C PRO A 41 -25.85 10.38 7.10
N GLN A 42 -26.77 10.47 6.15
CA GLN A 42 -28.00 9.66 6.11
C GLN A 42 -27.74 8.23 5.60
N ARG A 43 -28.23 7.21 6.31
CA ARG A 43 -28.14 5.81 5.88
C ARG A 43 -29.51 5.21 5.50
N PRO A 44 -29.61 4.44 4.40
CA PRO A 44 -28.71 4.34 3.26
C PRO A 44 -29.02 5.41 2.17
N MET A 45 -27.99 6.11 1.69
CA MET A 45 -28.09 7.00 0.51
C MET A 45 -27.27 6.41 -0.66
N PRO A 46 -27.90 6.08 -1.81
CA PRO A 46 -27.19 5.50 -2.94
C PRO A 46 -26.03 6.37 -3.46
N GLY A 47 -24.87 5.76 -3.70
CA GLY A 47 -23.69 6.45 -4.24
C GLY A 47 -22.93 7.34 -3.24
N LYS A 48 -23.31 7.30 -1.95
CA LYS A 48 -22.66 8.06 -0.87
C LYS A 48 -22.08 7.15 0.20
N SER A 49 -21.02 7.62 0.86
CA SER A 49 -20.46 7.06 2.09
C SER A 49 -20.98 7.84 3.29
N TYR A 50 -21.37 7.13 4.35
CA TYR A 50 -21.75 7.74 5.63
C TYR A 50 -20.56 7.98 6.56
N THR A 51 -19.36 7.58 6.16
CA THR A 51 -18.12 7.77 6.93
C THR A 51 -17.09 8.53 6.11
N ARG A 52 -16.31 9.35 6.82
CA ARG A 52 -15.15 10.08 6.32
C ARG A 52 -13.85 9.54 6.90
N LEU A 53 -13.96 8.51 7.73
CA LEU A 53 -12.86 7.97 8.51
C LEU A 53 -12.32 6.71 7.86
N ALA A 54 -10.99 6.65 7.74
CA ALA A 54 -10.24 5.50 7.27
C ALA A 54 -8.80 5.56 7.80
N ALA A 55 -8.07 4.46 7.70
CA ALA A 55 -6.66 4.39 8.05
C ALA A 55 -5.84 4.12 6.78
N PHE A 56 -4.81 4.92 6.54
CA PHE A 56 -4.04 4.91 5.30
C PHE A 56 -2.59 4.58 5.58
N VAL A 57 -1.99 3.78 4.70
CA VAL A 57 -0.52 3.65 4.64
C VAL A 57 0.03 4.90 3.95
N ASP A 58 1.05 5.49 4.54
CA ASP A 58 1.74 6.66 4.01
C ASP A 58 2.59 6.29 2.77
N ASP A 59 2.88 7.29 1.94
CA ASP A 59 3.83 7.18 0.82
C ASP A 59 3.57 6.02 -0.16
N VAL A 60 2.30 5.62 -0.32
CA VAL A 60 1.87 4.50 -1.19
C VAL A 60 2.22 4.70 -2.67
N ASP A 61 2.50 5.93 -3.09
CA ASP A 61 2.93 6.31 -4.42
C ASP A 61 4.45 6.28 -4.62
N GLN A 62 5.24 6.18 -3.54
CA GLN A 62 6.69 6.08 -3.58
C GLN A 62 7.16 4.64 -3.85
N PHE A 63 8.29 4.52 -4.53
CA PHE A 63 8.95 3.24 -4.85
C PHE A 63 10.36 3.49 -5.37
N ASP A 64 11.32 2.60 -5.07
CA ASP A 64 12.66 2.60 -5.69
C ASP A 64 12.74 1.57 -6.84
N PRO A 65 12.36 1.94 -8.08
CA PRO A 65 12.31 0.98 -9.17
C PRO A 65 13.70 0.50 -9.62
N ILE A 66 14.73 1.34 -9.51
CA ILE A 66 16.07 1.01 -9.98
C ILE A 66 16.67 -0.10 -9.11
N PHE A 67 16.42 -0.03 -7.80
CA PHE A 67 16.84 -1.07 -6.87
C PHE A 67 16.30 -2.46 -7.24
N PHE A 68 15.03 -2.53 -7.68
CA PHE A 68 14.39 -3.77 -8.11
C PHE A 68 14.61 -4.12 -9.60
N GLY A 69 15.48 -3.38 -10.31
CA GLY A 69 15.77 -3.63 -11.72
C GLY A 69 14.61 -3.31 -12.66
N ILE A 70 13.69 -2.44 -12.23
CA ILE A 70 12.51 -2.02 -12.97
C ILE A 70 12.76 -0.62 -13.57
N SER A 71 12.34 -0.39 -14.81
CA SER A 71 12.49 0.95 -15.39
C SER A 71 11.49 1.94 -14.76
N PRO A 72 11.84 3.23 -14.62
CA PRO A 72 10.91 4.23 -14.11
C PRO A 72 9.58 4.30 -14.88
N ARG A 73 9.62 4.01 -16.19
CA ARG A 73 8.42 3.98 -17.04
C ARG A 73 7.48 2.83 -16.67
N GLU A 74 8.02 1.64 -16.39
CA GLU A 74 7.22 0.50 -15.97
C GLU A 74 6.65 0.72 -14.57
N ALA A 75 7.45 1.30 -13.67
CA ALA A 75 7.07 1.56 -12.29
C ALA A 75 5.81 2.42 -12.13
N VAL A 76 5.61 3.41 -13.02
CA VAL A 76 4.41 4.26 -13.02
C VAL A 76 3.13 3.45 -13.20
N GLY A 77 3.17 2.40 -14.03
CA GLY A 77 2.01 1.54 -14.29
C GLY A 77 1.83 0.42 -13.27
N MET A 78 2.77 0.23 -12.34
CA MET A 78 2.69 -0.84 -11.35
C MET A 78 1.68 -0.52 -10.26
N ASP A 79 0.86 -1.51 -9.91
CA ASP A 79 -0.05 -1.40 -8.77
C ASP A 79 0.76 -1.14 -7.48
N PRO A 80 0.40 -0.14 -6.67
CA PRO A 80 1.05 0.12 -5.39
C PRO A 80 1.17 -1.10 -4.48
N GLN A 81 0.21 -2.02 -4.51
CA GLN A 81 0.28 -3.27 -3.73
C GLN A 81 1.47 -4.15 -4.15
N GLN A 82 1.82 -4.17 -5.44
CA GLN A 82 2.98 -4.90 -5.95
C GLN A 82 4.29 -4.22 -5.54
N ARG A 83 4.34 -2.89 -5.61
CA ARG A 83 5.49 -2.08 -5.19
C ARG A 83 5.79 -2.28 -3.70
N LEU A 84 4.77 -2.11 -2.86
CA LEU A 84 4.87 -2.37 -1.42
C LEU A 84 5.28 -3.81 -1.11
N LEU A 85 4.73 -4.79 -1.83
CA LEU A 85 5.09 -6.20 -1.66
C LEU A 85 6.59 -6.43 -1.89
N LEU A 86 7.19 -5.81 -2.90
CA LEU A 86 8.62 -5.94 -3.18
C LEU A 86 9.46 -5.36 -2.02
N GLU A 87 9.12 -4.16 -1.56
CA GLU A 87 9.83 -3.49 -0.46
C GLU A 87 9.74 -4.26 0.85
N VAL A 88 8.52 -4.63 1.29
CA VAL A 88 8.36 -5.34 2.56
C VAL A 88 8.94 -6.76 2.52
N THR A 89 8.97 -7.39 1.34
CA THR A 89 9.65 -8.68 1.15
C THR A 89 11.15 -8.51 1.33
N TRP A 90 11.76 -7.51 0.66
CA TRP A 90 13.18 -7.23 0.80
C TRP A 90 13.58 -6.98 2.26
N GLU A 91 12.85 -6.09 2.92
CA GLU A 91 13.07 -5.80 4.34
C GLU A 91 12.90 -7.01 5.26
N ALA A 92 11.98 -7.92 4.92
CA ALA A 92 11.79 -9.15 5.67
C ALA A 92 13.02 -10.06 5.56
N LEU A 93 13.61 -10.15 4.37
CA LEU A 93 14.83 -10.90 4.11
C LEU A 93 16.03 -10.29 4.83
N GLU A 94 16.21 -8.96 4.75
CA GLU A 94 17.27 -8.24 5.45
C GLU A 94 17.23 -8.47 6.96
N ARG A 95 16.04 -8.34 7.57
CA ARG A 95 15.85 -8.59 9.01
C ARG A 95 16.05 -10.06 9.38
N ALA A 96 15.83 -10.98 8.45
CA ALA A 96 16.15 -12.40 8.65
C ALA A 96 17.65 -12.71 8.49
N GLY A 97 18.46 -11.73 8.03
CA GLY A 97 19.86 -11.94 7.70
C GLY A 97 20.05 -12.86 6.49
N LEU A 98 19.04 -12.97 5.62
CA LEU A 98 19.07 -13.82 4.43
C LEU A 98 19.46 -12.98 3.23
N ALA A 99 20.57 -13.35 2.59
CA ALA A 99 20.97 -12.72 1.36
C ALA A 99 20.17 -13.33 0.18
N PRO A 100 19.66 -12.52 -0.78
CA PRO A 100 18.77 -13.02 -1.84
C PRO A 100 19.39 -14.10 -2.73
N ASP A 101 20.70 -14.05 -2.93
CA ASP A 101 21.49 -15.04 -3.65
C ASP A 101 21.43 -16.44 -3.02
N GLN A 102 21.16 -16.52 -1.71
CA GLN A 102 20.94 -17.80 -1.02
C GLN A 102 19.59 -18.43 -1.35
N LEU A 103 18.65 -17.67 -1.92
CA LEU A 103 17.32 -18.14 -2.31
C LEU A 103 17.26 -18.53 -3.80
N VAL A 104 18.30 -18.21 -4.58
CA VAL A 104 18.39 -18.62 -5.98
C VAL A 104 18.48 -20.15 -6.04
N ASP A 105 17.63 -20.76 -6.87
CA ASP A 105 17.49 -22.21 -7.04
C ASP A 105 17.07 -22.99 -5.77
N SER A 106 16.69 -22.29 -4.68
CA SER A 106 16.16 -22.93 -3.50
C SER A 106 14.66 -23.25 -3.66
N PRO A 107 14.12 -24.27 -2.96
CA PRO A 107 12.69 -24.59 -3.01
C PRO A 107 11.85 -23.62 -2.17
N THR A 108 12.03 -22.31 -2.35
CA THR A 108 11.33 -21.25 -1.61
C THR A 108 10.00 -20.93 -2.29
N GLY A 109 8.90 -21.13 -1.57
CA GLY A 109 7.56 -20.75 -2.04
C GLY A 109 7.19 -19.31 -1.64
N VAL A 110 6.44 -18.62 -2.50
CA VAL A 110 5.86 -17.30 -2.23
C VAL A 110 4.35 -17.41 -2.31
N PHE A 111 3.66 -16.99 -1.26
CA PHE A 111 2.20 -17.00 -1.15
C PHE A 111 1.72 -15.59 -0.79
N VAL A 112 0.84 -15.03 -1.62
CA VAL A 112 0.42 -13.62 -1.50
C VAL A 112 -1.10 -13.54 -1.51
N GLY A 113 -1.66 -12.82 -0.53
CA GLY A 113 -3.07 -12.41 -0.53
C GLY A 113 -3.20 -11.00 -1.12
N ILE A 114 -3.52 -10.91 -2.40
CA ILE A 114 -3.75 -9.65 -3.13
C ILE A 114 -4.99 -9.83 -4.00
N GLY A 115 -5.87 -8.82 -4.10
CA GLY A 115 -7.21 -9.03 -4.67
C GLY A 115 -7.82 -7.88 -5.46
N SER A 116 -7.79 -6.65 -4.94
CA SER A 116 -8.32 -5.48 -5.66
C SER A 116 -7.32 -5.02 -6.72
N SER A 117 -7.81 -4.64 -7.90
CA SER A 117 -7.02 -4.10 -9.03
C SER A 117 -7.53 -2.70 -9.41
N ASP A 118 -7.85 -1.91 -8.40
CA ASP A 118 -8.48 -0.60 -8.59
C ASP A 118 -7.51 0.38 -9.26
N TYR A 119 -6.20 0.18 -9.08
CA TYR A 119 -5.17 0.99 -9.73
C TYR A 119 -5.18 0.84 -11.25
N GLY A 120 -5.36 -0.37 -11.76
CA GLY A 120 -5.48 -0.61 -13.21
C GLY A 120 -6.70 0.10 -13.81
N ALA A 121 -7.82 0.12 -13.07
CA ALA A 121 -9.02 0.86 -13.49
C ALA A 121 -8.79 2.38 -13.48
N LEU A 122 -8.09 2.92 -12.48
CA LEU A 122 -7.74 4.34 -12.40
C LEU A 122 -6.77 4.76 -13.52
N ALA A 123 -5.73 3.96 -13.78
CA ALA A 123 -4.76 4.23 -14.84
C ALA A 123 -5.42 4.19 -16.23
N GLY A 124 -6.33 3.25 -16.45
CA GLY A 124 -7.10 3.17 -17.70
C GLY A 124 -8.02 4.36 -17.93
N VAL A 125 -8.53 5.02 -16.89
CA VAL A 125 -9.36 6.25 -17.02
C VAL A 125 -8.53 7.45 -17.48
N GLN A 126 -7.23 7.52 -17.16
CA GLN A 126 -6.36 8.61 -17.60
C GLN A 126 -6.10 8.59 -19.12
N ASP A 127 -6.03 7.41 -19.74
CA ASP A 127 -5.80 7.25 -21.18
C ASP A 127 -6.98 7.72 -22.07
N TYR A 128 -8.20 7.84 -21.51
CA TYR A 128 -9.39 8.29 -22.27
C TYR A 128 -9.66 9.80 -22.20
N THR A 129 -8.84 10.57 -21.49
CA THR A 129 -9.06 12.02 -21.29
C THR A 129 -8.07 12.90 -22.07
N THR A 130 -7.50 12.40 -23.17
CA THR A 130 -6.60 13.17 -24.06
C THR A 130 -7.25 13.49 -25.40
#